data_AF-G9YWF5-F1
#
_entry.id   AF-G9YWF5-F1
#
_cell.length_a   1.000
_cell.length_b   1.000
_cell.length_c   1.000
_cell.angle_alpha   90.00
_cell.angle_beta   90.00
_cell.angle_gamma   90.00
#
_symmetry.space_group_name_H-M   'P 1'
#
loop_
_entity.id
_entity.type
_entity.pdbx_description
1 polymer ?
#
loop_
_entity_poly.entity_id
_entity_poly.type
_entity_poly.pdbx_seq_one_letter_code
_entity_poly.pdbx_strand_id
1 'polypeptide(L)' 'MKAKKYRREILLKAHRYAKYQQDFLGVVLCKSEYTIAEADKAVKAFFKDKERD' A
#
# COMPACT_ATOMS: atom_id res chain seq x y z
N MET A 1 -20.14 1.50 4.73
CA MET A 1 -19.78 1.84 3.33
C MET A 1 -18.96 0.70 2.73
N LYS A 2 -19.32 0.17 1.55
CA LYS A 2 -18.55 -0.90 0.89
C LYS A 2 -17.15 -0.38 0.60
N ALA A 3 -16.13 -1.01 1.19
CA ALA A 3 -14.74 -0.68 0.89
C ALA A 3 -14.49 -0.97 -0.59
N LYS A 4 -14.36 0.08 -1.41
CA LYS A 4 -14.00 -0.06 -2.82
C LYS A 4 -12.63 -0.72 -2.88
N LYS A 5 -12.56 -1.87 -3.54
CA LYS A 5 -11.32 -2.53 -3.89
C LYS A 5 -10.74 -1.83 -5.11
N TYR A 6 -9.46 -1.57 -5.06
CA TYR A 6 -8.69 -0.97 -6.15
C TYR A 6 -7.61 -1.96 -6.55
N ARG A 7 -7.28 -1.98 -7.84
CA ARG A 7 -6.11 -2.72 -8.32
C ARG A 7 -4.86 -2.10 -7.72
N ARG A 8 -3.86 -2.95 -7.45
CA ARG A 8 -2.58 -2.49 -6.91
C ARG A 8 -1.98 -1.38 -7.77
N GLU A 9 -2.05 -1.48 -9.09
CA GLU A 9 -1.47 -0.50 -10.02
C GLU A 9 -2.08 0.90 -9.87
N ILE A 10 -3.38 0.97 -9.58
CA ILE A 10 -4.07 2.24 -9.32
C ILE A 10 -3.62 2.81 -7.97
N LEU A 11 -3.45 1.93 -6.96
CA LEU A 11 -2.92 2.33 -5.65
C LEU A 11 -1.46 2.80 -5.76
N LEU A 12 -0.62 2.11 -6.55
CA LEU A 12 0.79 2.48 -6.81
C LEU A 12 0.94 3.85 -7.48
N LYS A 13 -0.06 4.25 -8.29
CA LYS A 13 -0.11 5.56 -8.94
C LYS A 13 -0.89 6.60 -8.13
N ALA A 14 -1.50 6.22 -7.01
CA ALA A 14 -2.30 7.15 -6.23
C ALA A 14 -1.40 8.18 -5.55
N HIS A 15 -1.81 9.45 -5.61
CA HIS A 15 -1.02 10.58 -5.11
C HIS A 15 -0.64 10.46 -3.63
N ARG A 16 -1.46 9.75 -2.82
CA ARG A 16 -1.17 9.48 -1.39
C ARG A 16 0.03 8.56 -1.18
N TYR A 17 0.29 7.67 -2.13
CA TYR A 17 1.42 6.76 -2.09
C TYR A 17 2.59 7.25 -2.95
N ALA A 18 2.47 8.38 -3.64
CA ALA A 18 3.54 8.97 -4.44
C ALA A 18 4.80 9.34 -3.64
N LYS A 19 4.67 9.50 -2.31
CA LYS A 19 5.80 9.69 -1.40
C LYS A 19 6.62 8.42 -1.13
N TYR A 20 6.09 7.25 -1.49
CA TYR A 20 6.77 5.97 -1.35
C TYR A 20 7.22 5.47 -2.72
N GLN A 21 8.36 4.80 -2.77
CA GLN A 21 8.86 4.24 -4.02
C GLN A 21 7.95 3.10 -4.51
N GLN A 22 7.69 3.06 -5.81
CA GLN A 22 6.78 2.07 -6.41
C GLN A 22 7.25 0.63 -6.21
N ASP A 23 8.57 0.39 -6.22
CA ASP A 23 9.13 -0.94 -5.90
C ASP A 23 8.74 -1.39 -4.50
N PHE A 24 8.88 -0.51 -3.50
CA PHE A 24 8.51 -0.81 -2.12
C PHE A 24 7.02 -1.08 -1.98
N LEU A 25 6.18 -0.23 -2.56
CA LEU A 25 4.75 -0.48 -2.56
C LEU A 25 4.39 -1.78 -3.30
N GLY A 26 5.14 -2.14 -4.34
CA GLY A 26 4.99 -3.39 -5.06
C GLY A 26 5.34 -4.63 -4.23
N VAL A 27 6.31 -4.51 -3.32
CA VAL A 27 6.67 -5.55 -2.35
C VAL A 27 5.66 -5.62 -1.20
N VAL A 28 5.18 -4.48 -0.71
CA VAL A 28 4.19 -4.41 0.36
C VAL A 28 2.82 -4.91 -0.11
N LEU A 29 2.41 -4.49 -1.31
CA LEU A 29 1.15 -4.86 -1.94
C LEU A 29 1.37 -6.06 -2.89
N CYS A 30 1.63 -7.22 -2.29
CA CYS A 30 1.78 -8.49 -3.02
C CYS A 30 0.50 -8.97 -3.72
N LYS A 31 -0.70 -8.59 -3.24
CA LYS A 31 -1.97 -8.97 -3.88
C LYS A 31 -2.30 -8.04 -5.06
N SER A 32 -3.07 -8.57 -6.02
CA SER A 32 -3.52 -7.81 -7.19
C SER A 32 -4.53 -6.72 -6.86
N GLU A 33 -5.30 -6.87 -5.78
CA GLU A 33 -6.37 -5.97 -5.36
C GLU A 33 -6.31 -5.70 -3.87
N TYR A 34 -6.50 -4.43 -3.50
CA TYR A 34 -6.54 -4.00 -2.10
C TYR A 34 -7.60 -2.92 -1.91
N THR A 35 -8.14 -2.86 -0.71
CA THR A 35 -8.89 -1.68 -0.26
C THR A 35 -7.91 -0.60 0.20
N ILE A 36 -8.32 0.68 0.17
CA ILE A 36 -7.49 1.79 0.69
C ILE A 36 -7.06 1.50 2.14
N ALA A 37 -7.95 0.96 2.96
CA ALA A 37 -7.66 0.63 4.36
C ALA A 37 -6.65 -0.53 4.50
N GLU A 38 -6.78 -1.60 3.72
CA GLU A 38 -5.80 -2.69 3.73
C GLU A 38 -4.44 -2.23 3.21
N ALA A 39 -4.41 -1.46 2.12
CA ALA A 39 -3.17 -0.94 1.57
C ALA A 39 -2.45 -0.03 2.56
N ASP A 40 -3.17 0.91 3.18
CA ASP A 40 -2.61 1.80 4.20
C ASP A 40 -2.10 1.02 5.41
N LYS A 41 -2.84 0.00 5.87
CA LYS A 41 -2.40 -0.88 6.95
C LYS A 41 -1.14 -1.68 6.59
N ALA A 42 -1.06 -2.22 5.38
CA ALA A 42 0.10 -2.98 4.92
C ALA A 42 1.35 -2.09 4.78
N VAL A 43 1.21 -0.92 4.16
CA VAL A 43 2.28 0.08 4.04
C VAL A 43 2.73 0.53 5.42
N LYS A 44 1.79 0.91 6.29
CA LYS A 44 2.13 1.34 7.65
C LYS A 44 2.79 0.24 8.46
N ALA A 45 2.35 -1.02 8.34
CA ALA A 45 2.99 -2.14 9.02
C ALA A 45 4.43 -2.36 8.53
N PHE A 46 4.65 -2.37 7.22
CA PHE A 46 5.98 -2.59 6.65
C PHE A 46 6.98 -1.48 7.01
N PHE A 47 6.55 -0.21 6.96
CA PHE A 47 7.42 0.91 7.31
C PHE A 47 7.60 1.09 8.83
N LYS A 48 6.65 0.65 9.65
CA LYS A 48 6.76 0.72 11.12
C LYS A 48 7.68 -0.37 11.69
N ASP A 49 7.81 -1.51 11.01
CA ASP A 49 8.74 -2.57 11.39
C ASP A 49 10.22 -2.14 11.26
N LYS A 50 10.51 -1.18 10.37
CA LYS A 50 11.86 -0.63 10.14
C LYS A 50 12.41 0.28 11.26
N GLU A 51 11.63 0.56 12.32
CA GLU A 51 12.07 1.36 13.48
C GLU A 51 12.48 0.48 14.68
N ARG A 52 12.53 -0.84 14.50
CA ARG A 52 13.07 -1.80 15.48
C ARG A 52 14.24 -2.57 14.88
N ASP A 53 15.39 -1.92 14.73
CA ASP A 53 16.71 -2.54 14.86
C ASP A 53 17.73 -1.47 15.27
#